data_AF-A0A1M5HVG8-F1
#
_entry.id   AF-A0A1M5HVG8-F1
#
_cell.length_a   1.000
_cell.length_b   1.000
_cell.length_c   1.000
_cell.angle_alpha   90.00
_cell.angle_beta   90.00
_cell.angle_gamma   90.00
#
_symmetry.space_group_name_H-M   'P 1'
#
loop_
_entity.id
_entity.type
_entity.pdbx_description
1 polymer ?
#
loop_
_entity_poly.entity_id
_entity_poly.type
_entity_poly.pdbx_seq_one_letter_code
_entity_poly.pdbx_strand_id
1 'polypeptide(L)'
;MPAREIFGVTLGREPVVDVTRWQHCWAEFFLPGYGWVPVDPADVRKIMLKKGLTLKDPETRRWRDYFWGGWDPYRVRLAVGGTWY
;
A
#
# COMPACT_ATOMS: atom_id res chain seq x y z
N MET A 1 4.41 -18.35 4.55
CA MET A 1 4.97 -17.02 4.25
C MET A 1 4.58 -16.10 5.41
N PRO A 2 5.53 -15.63 6.23
CA PRO A 2 5.24 -14.64 7.26
C PRO A 2 4.63 -13.39 6.62
N ALA A 3 3.57 -12.85 7.21
CA ALA A 3 2.91 -11.63 6.76
C ALA A 3 2.56 -10.77 7.97
N ARG A 4 2.62 -9.45 7.80
CA ARG A 4 2.26 -8.48 8.82
C ARG A 4 1.49 -7.33 8.20
N GLU A 5 0.57 -6.78 8.99
CA GLU A 5 -0.12 -5.55 8.62
C GLU A 5 0.73 -4.34 9.02
N ILE A 6 0.65 -3.30 8.21
CA ILE A 6 1.29 -2.03 8.46
C ILE A 6 0.21 -0.97 8.50
N PHE A 7 0.24 -0.16 9.56
CA PHE A 7 -0.64 0.98 9.71
C PHE A 7 0.15 2.25 9.49
N GLY A 8 -0.40 3.17 8.71
CA GLY A 8 0.25 4.41 8.37
C GLY A 8 -0.72 5.49 7.90
N VAL A 9 -0.15 6.57 7.40
CA VAL A 9 -0.88 7.70 6.83
C VAL A 9 -0.25 8.07 5.50
N THR A 10 -1.09 8.42 4.53
CA THR A 10 -0.66 8.99 3.25
C THR A 10 -0.45 10.50 3.41
N LEU A 11 0.68 11.01 2.92
CA LEU A 11 1.06 12.42 2.96
C LEU A 11 0.40 13.23 1.84
N GLY A 12 0.16 14.50 2.12
CA GLY A 12 -0.16 15.50 1.10
C GLY A 12 1.04 15.80 0.19
N ARG A 13 0.76 16.32 -1.00
CA ARG A 13 1.80 16.78 -1.94
C ARG A 13 2.18 18.24 -1.73
N GLU A 14 1.37 18.99 -0.99
CA GLU A 14 1.64 20.38 -0.63
C GLU A 14 2.32 20.46 0.74
N PRO A 15 3.04 21.55 1.06
CA PRO A 15 3.78 21.68 2.32
C PRO A 15 2.90 21.59 3.58
N VAL A 16 1.64 22.04 3.51
CA VAL A 16 0.70 22.00 4.62
C VAL A 16 -0.65 21.52 4.10
N VAL A 17 -1.05 20.30 4.48
CA VAL A 17 -2.32 19.68 4.10
C VAL A 17 -2.91 18.98 5.32
N ASP A 18 -4.22 19.12 5.51
CA ASP A 18 -4.95 18.30 6.50
C ASP A 18 -5.06 16.85 6.01
N VAL A 19 -4.30 15.96 6.65
CA VAL A 19 -4.27 14.51 6.37
C VAL A 19 -5.00 13.68 7.45
N THR A 20 -5.82 14.31 8.29
CA THR A 20 -6.52 13.64 9.42
C THR A 20 -7.45 12.50 9.02
N ARG A 21 -7.80 12.36 7.73
CA ARG A 21 -8.65 11.30 7.19
C ARG A 21 -7.93 10.34 6.24
N TRP A 22 -6.61 10.41 6.19
CA TRP A 22 -5.78 9.68 5.22
C TRP A 22 -5.06 8.51 5.87
N GLN A 23 -5.65 7.94 6.93
CA GLN A 23 -5.21 6.66 7.49
C GLN A 23 -5.26 5.59 6.41
N HIS A 24 -4.21 4.78 6.33
CA HIS A 24 -4.12 3.71 5.36
C HIS A 24 -3.42 2.51 5.97
N CYS A 25 -3.81 1.32 5.52
CA CYS A 25 -3.13 0.08 5.88
C CYS A 25 -2.68 -0.65 4.62
N TRP A 26 -1.55 -1.33 4.72
CA TRP A 26 -1.04 -2.22 3.70
C TRP A 26 -0.42 -3.44 4.36
N ALA A 27 -0.06 -4.44 3.55
CA ALA A 27 0.56 -5.65 4.05
C ALA A 27 2.03 -5.71 3.64
N GLU A 28 2.84 -6.36 4.47
CA GLU A 28 4.19 -6.79 4.09
C GLU A 28 4.27 -8.30 4.28
N PHE A 29 4.85 -9.00 3.31
CA PHE A 29 5.13 -10.43 3.44
C PHE A 29 6.62 -10.72 3.28
N PHE A 30 7.10 -11.76 3.96
CA PHE A 30 8.49 -12.13 3.93
C PHE A 30 8.77 -13.14 2.82
N LEU A 31 9.67 -12.79 1.91
CA LEU A 31 10.26 -13.68 0.91
C LEU A 31 11.69 -14.05 1.30
N PRO A 32 12.04 -15.34 1.41
CA PRO A 32 13.42 -15.78 1.59
C PRO A 32 14.34 -15.18 0.51
N GLY A 33 15.46 -14.59 0.93
CA GLY A 33 16.42 -13.93 0.04
C GLY A 33 16.11 -12.46 -0.31
N TYR A 34 14.86 -12.01 -0.15
CA TYR A 34 14.46 -10.62 -0.45
C TYR A 34 14.04 -9.82 0.79
N GLY A 35 13.64 -10.49 1.88
CA GLY A 35 13.16 -9.83 3.09
C GLY A 35 11.66 -9.50 3.05
N TRP A 36 11.27 -8.43 3.72
CA TRP A 36 9.88 -7.96 3.77
C TRP A 36 9.52 -7.17 2.51
N VAL A 37 8.52 -7.65 1.77
CA VAL A 37 8.03 -7.07 0.53
C VAL A 37 6.68 -6.40 0.79
N PRO A 38 6.54 -5.08 0.53
CA PRO A 38 5.29 -4.37 0.71
C PRO A 38 4.31 -4.69 -0.42
N VAL A 39 3.03 -4.81 -0.08
CA VAL A 39 1.95 -4.94 -1.05
C VAL A 39 0.70 -4.18 -0.65
N ASP A 40 0.07 -3.59 -1.65
CA ASP A 40 -1.13 -2.79 -1.44
C ASP A 40 -2.23 -3.05 -2.49
N PRO A 41 -3.06 -4.09 -2.26
CA PRO A 41 -4.21 -4.34 -3.11
C PRO A 41 -5.35 -3.33 -2.91
N ALA A 42 -5.40 -2.62 -1.78
CA ALA A 42 -6.47 -1.68 -1.47
C ALA A 42 -6.40 -0.45 -2.36
N ASP A 43 -5.20 0.13 -2.54
CA ASP A 43 -5.02 1.26 -3.45
C ASP A 43 -5.23 0.88 -4.92
N VAL A 44 -4.84 -0.33 -5.34
CA VAL A 44 -5.20 -0.85 -6.67
C VAL A 44 -6.72 -0.84 -6.84
N ARG A 45 -7.47 -1.38 -5.87
CA ARG A 45 -8.94 -1.45 -5.98
C ARG A 45 -9.59 -0.06 -5.93
N LYS A 46 -9.04 0.86 -5.14
CA LYS A 46 -9.48 2.26 -5.07
C LYS A 46 -9.29 2.97 -6.41
N ILE A 47 -8.15 2.76 -7.08
CA ILE A 47 -7.89 3.31 -8.42
C ILE A 47 -8.86 2.72 -9.43
N MET A 48 -9.05 1.39 -9.40
CA MET A 48 -10.02 0.73 -10.27
C MET A 48 -11.43 1.31 -10.11
N LEU A 49 -11.87 1.53 -8.87
CA LEU A 49 -13.19 2.13 -8.60
C LEU A 49 -13.28 3.57 -9.13
N LYS A 50 -12.27 4.40 -8.88
CA LYS A 50 -12.24 5.80 -9.34
C LYS A 50 -12.19 5.95 -10.85
N LYS A 51 -11.53 5.02 -11.54
CA LYS A 51 -11.32 5.06 -12.99
C LYS A 51 -12.28 4.15 -13.76
N GLY A 52 -13.17 3.44 -13.09
CA GLY A 52 -14.08 2.48 -13.72
C GLY A 52 -13.36 1.29 -14.38
N LEU A 53 -12.19 0.92 -13.87
CA LEU A 53 -11.38 -0.18 -14.44
C LEU A 53 -11.84 -1.54 -13.93
N THR A 54 -11.69 -2.52 -14.81
CA THR A 54 -11.83 -3.95 -14.56
C THR A 54 -10.46 -4.60 -14.32
N LEU A 55 -10.46 -5.85 -13.88
CA LEU A 55 -9.22 -6.62 -13.66
C LEU A 55 -8.45 -6.92 -14.97
N LYS A 56 -9.12 -6.85 -16.12
CA LYS A 56 -8.53 -7.15 -17.43
C LYS A 56 -7.82 -5.95 -18.05
N ASP A 57 -8.07 -4.75 -17.52
CA ASP A 57 -7.51 -3.54 -18.08
C ASP A 57 -5.99 -3.49 -17.91
N PRO A 58 -5.23 -3.12 -18.97
CA PRO A 58 -3.78 -2.98 -18.89
C PRO A 58 -3.33 -2.01 -17.78
N GLU A 59 -4.12 -0.96 -17.53
CA GLU A 59 -3.85 -0.02 -16.45
C GLU A 59 -3.94 -0.67 -15.07
N THR A 60 -4.93 -1.53 -14.84
CA THR A 60 -5.04 -2.28 -13.57
C THR A 60 -3.82 -3.16 -13.34
N ARG A 61 -3.31 -3.82 -14.41
CA ARG A 61 -2.09 -4.61 -14.33
C ARG A 61 -0.89 -3.76 -13.93
N ARG A 62 -0.74 -2.58 -14.54
CA ARG A 62 0.33 -1.63 -14.19
C ARG A 62 0.29 -1.23 -12.72
N TRP A 63 -0.89 -0.96 -12.17
CA TRP A 63 -1.02 -0.61 -10.73
C TRP A 63 -0.72 -1.79 -9.82
N ARG A 64 -1.13 -3.01 -10.19
CA ARG A 64 -0.77 -4.23 -9.46
C ARG A 64 0.74 -4.44 -9.41
N ASP A 65 1.41 -4.26 -10.54
CA ASP A 65 2.86 -4.43 -10.63
C ASP A 65 3.58 -3.32 -9.82
N TYR A 66 3.06 -2.08 -9.85
CA TYR A 66 3.60 -0.97 -9.05
C TYR A 66 3.48 -1.22 -7.54
N PHE A 67 2.31 -1.67 -7.07
CA PHE A 67 2.10 -1.96 -5.65
C PHE A 67 2.57 -3.37 -5.24
N TRP A 68 3.25 -4.09 -6.12
CA TRP A 68 3.88 -5.38 -5.80
C TRP A 68 5.36 -5.18 -5.48
N GLY A 69 5.68 -4.97 -4.21
CA GLY A 69 7.03 -4.66 -3.75
C GLY A 69 7.45 -3.21 -3.94
N GLY A 70 6.62 -2.38 -4.55
CA GLY A 70 6.86 -0.94 -4.66
C GLY A 70 6.47 -0.17 -3.40
N TRP A 71 7.22 0.90 -3.14
CA TRP A 71 6.96 1.83 -2.04
C TRP A 71 6.52 3.18 -2.58
N ASP A 72 5.39 3.69 -2.12
CA ASP A 72 4.96 5.03 -2.48
C ASP A 72 5.69 6.08 -1.62
N PRO A 73 6.29 7.12 -2.22
CA PRO A 73 7.10 8.11 -1.49
C PRO A 73 6.27 8.96 -0.51
N TYR A 74 4.94 9.01 -0.66
CA TYR A 74 4.05 9.78 0.20
C TYR A 74 3.44 8.91 1.31
N ARG A 75 4.15 7.89 1.80
CA ARG A 75 3.66 7.03 2.89
C ARG A 75 4.55 7.10 4.11
N VAL A 76 3.92 7.27 5.26
CA VAL A 76 4.57 7.16 6.57
C VAL A 76 4.00 5.96 7.30
N ARG A 77 4.89 5.05 7.68
CA ARG A 77 4.58 3.91 8.56
C ARG A 77 4.54 4.40 10.01
N LEU A 78 3.43 4.12 10.70
CA LEU A 78 3.23 4.47 12.10
C LEU A 78 3.29 3.25 13.02
N ALA A 79 2.74 2.12 12.58
CA ALA A 79 2.71 0.92 13.40
C ALA A 79 2.77 -0.36 12.55
N VAL A 80 3.05 -1.47 13.24
CA VAL A 80 3.17 -2.82 12.69
C VAL A 80 2.23 -3.68 13.51
N GLY A 81 1.27 -4.34 12.87
CA GLY A 81 0.48 -5.34 13.57
C GLY A 81 1.27 -6.63 13.72
N GLY A 82 1.12 -7.26 14.88
CA GLY A 82 1.68 -8.59 15.15
C GLY A 82 2.89 -8.67 16.06
N THR A 83 3.19 -7.65 16.88
CA THR A 83 4.09 -7.84 18.05
C THR A 83 3.29 -8.25 19.28
N TRP A 84 2.86 -9.50 19.31
CA TRP A 84 2.59 -10.22 20.56
C TRP A 84 3.17 -11.64 20.43
N TYR A 85 4.46 -11.73 20.76
CA TYR A 85 5.04 -12.88 21.45
C TYR A 85 5.68 -12.34 22.73
#